data_AF-A0A953XVF1-F1
#
_entry.id   AF-A0A953XVF1-F1
#
_cell.length_a   1.000
_cell.length_b   1.000
_cell.length_c   1.000
_cell.angle_alpha   90.00
_cell.angle_beta   90.00
_cell.angle_gamma   90.00
#
_symmetry.space_group_name_H-M   'P 1'
#
loop_
_entity.id
_entity.type
_entity.pdbx_description
1 polymer ?
#
loop_
_entity_poly.entity_id
_entity_poly.type
_entity_poly.pdbx_seq_one_letter_code
_entity_poly.pdbx_strand_id
1 'polypeptide(L)'
;MDVDELLQEGLSKHRDGDVAGAARIYGEILQLDPIHPAANLNLASIALDQDQLHEARNLLTTVLAHDEDNGVAHLLYSRVCFLQGDHETGYPHISAAFEQLPEEEGVAAEFVSAMRRKYFTFEQEDYLQLFEAAQQGSLADERLQRLAHLTFMRIMRPELIRLVVEPGLPVDTPDAITRWLEELPEDSRPELALLARNFAQAVELVRSNPRYEPQRATLQLRVLPDEAGPETRSCELLEDADSLTGATIEIVRNSELQFIPFSEIRSIEFAQPAPATGVLIELREGEPISGLMPLFYLFTEFAEAENVRQGRSTLIRPLIADIAAGVGLRALRVDGEPLPIVRIEKIEFED
;
A
#
# COMPACT_ATOMS: atom_id res chain seq x y z
N MET A 1 -1.47 41.52 -21.34
CA MET A 1 -1.62 40.09 -21.63
C MET A 1 -2.98 39.69 -21.13
N ASP A 2 -3.69 38.86 -21.88
CA ASP A 2 -4.90 38.25 -21.34
C ASP A 2 -4.54 37.12 -20.36
N VAL A 3 -5.54 36.55 -19.70
CA VAL A 3 -5.35 35.52 -18.67
C VAL A 3 -4.69 34.27 -19.24
N ASP A 4 -4.97 33.92 -20.49
CA ASP A 4 -4.41 32.74 -21.16
C ASP A 4 -2.91 32.92 -21.46
N GLU A 5 -2.51 34.10 -21.96
CA GLU A 5 -1.11 34.46 -22.16
C GLU A 5 -0.32 34.43 -20.84
N LEU A 6 -0.90 35.00 -19.77
CA LEU A 6 -0.33 34.93 -18.43
C LEU A 6 -0.19 33.48 -17.95
N LEU A 7 -1.20 32.63 -18.15
CA LEU A 7 -1.15 31.24 -17.73
C LEU A 7 -0.02 30.48 -18.44
N GLN A 8 0.16 30.67 -19.75
CA GLN A 8 1.25 30.04 -20.48
C GLN A 8 2.63 30.52 -20.02
N GLU A 9 2.80 31.81 -19.70
CA GLU A 9 4.04 32.31 -19.12
C GLU A 9 4.30 31.67 -17.74
N GLY A 10 3.29 31.64 -16.87
CA GLY A 10 3.39 31.04 -15.53
C GLY A 10 3.81 29.58 -15.60
N LEU A 11 3.16 28.80 -16.47
CA LEU A 11 3.49 27.39 -16.70
C LEU A 11 4.91 27.22 -17.26
N SER A 12 5.35 28.08 -18.19
CA SER A 12 6.72 28.03 -18.72
C SER A 12 7.74 28.27 -17.62
N LYS A 13 7.56 29.33 -16.82
CA LYS A 13 8.45 29.64 -15.71
C LYS A 13 8.51 28.50 -14.69
N HIS A 14 7.37 27.89 -14.39
CA HIS A 14 7.31 26.76 -13.48
C HIS A 14 8.13 25.57 -14.03
N ARG A 15 7.95 25.22 -15.31
CA ARG A 15 8.75 24.17 -15.98
C ARG A 15 10.25 24.47 -16.01
N ASP A 16 10.61 25.75 -16.13
CA ASP A 16 12.01 26.21 -16.13
C ASP A 16 12.64 26.27 -14.72
N GLY A 17 11.87 25.95 -13.67
CA GLY A 17 12.30 26.02 -12.27
C GLY A 17 12.30 27.42 -11.66
N ASP A 18 11.83 28.44 -12.39
CA ASP A 18 11.59 29.79 -11.88
C ASP A 18 10.27 29.83 -11.09
N VAL A 19 10.24 29.11 -9.96
CA VAL A 19 9.05 28.96 -9.10
C VAL A 19 8.56 30.31 -8.58
N ALA A 20 9.48 31.20 -8.18
CA ALA A 20 9.13 32.54 -7.71
C ALA A 20 8.52 33.40 -8.83
N GLY A 21 9.07 33.33 -10.05
CA GLY A 21 8.52 34.00 -11.21
C GLY A 21 7.14 33.45 -11.59
N ALA A 22 6.97 32.12 -11.55
CA ALA A 22 5.68 31.47 -11.80
C ALA A 22 4.61 31.91 -10.79
N ALA A 23 4.93 31.89 -9.49
CA ALA A 23 4.02 32.34 -8.44
C ALA A 23 3.57 33.79 -8.63
N ARG A 24 4.47 34.69 -9.03
CA ARG A 24 4.11 36.07 -9.36
C ARG A 24 3.10 36.13 -10.51
N ILE A 25 3.33 35.39 -11.58
CA ILE A 25 2.43 35.36 -12.75
C ILE A 25 1.06 34.78 -12.38
N TYR A 26 1.01 33.70 -11.61
CA TYR A 26 -0.27 33.16 -11.12
C TYR A 26 -0.98 34.16 -10.20
N GLY A 27 -0.26 34.91 -9.37
CA GLY A 27 -0.82 35.98 -8.57
C GLY A 27 -1.42 37.12 -9.41
N GLU A 28 -0.79 37.47 -10.54
CA GLU A 28 -1.34 38.44 -11.50
C GLU A 28 -2.63 37.93 -12.15
N ILE A 29 -2.71 36.63 -12.47
CA ILE A 29 -3.96 36.01 -12.93
C ILE A 29 -5.04 36.15 -11.86
N LEU A 30 -4.75 35.82 -10.59
CA LEU A 30 -5.74 35.89 -9.52
C LEU A 30 -6.19 37.32 -9.18
N GLN A 31 -5.42 38.36 -9.55
CA GLN A 31 -5.89 39.75 -9.46
C GLN A 31 -6.95 40.08 -10.52
N LEU A 32 -6.87 39.44 -11.69
CA LEU A 32 -7.83 39.61 -12.77
C LEU A 32 -9.05 38.68 -12.62
N ASP A 33 -8.81 37.45 -12.19
CA ASP A 33 -9.80 36.40 -11.96
C ASP A 33 -9.47 35.62 -10.67
N PRO A 34 -10.03 36.02 -9.51
CA PRO A 34 -9.73 35.39 -8.22
C PRO A 34 -10.07 33.90 -8.13
N ILE A 35 -10.98 33.40 -8.97
CA ILE A 35 -11.44 32.00 -8.93
C ILE A 35 -10.83 31.16 -10.05
N HIS A 36 -9.81 31.69 -10.75
CA HIS A 36 -9.18 31.00 -11.87
C HIS A 36 -8.58 29.66 -11.43
N PRO A 37 -9.10 28.51 -11.91
CA PRO A 37 -8.82 27.21 -11.30
C PRO A 37 -7.36 26.80 -11.47
N ALA A 38 -6.77 26.98 -12.66
CA ALA A 38 -5.38 26.60 -12.91
C ALA A 38 -4.38 27.47 -12.12
N ALA A 39 -4.70 28.74 -11.87
CA ALA A 39 -3.80 29.62 -11.11
C ALA A 39 -3.85 29.27 -9.61
N ASN A 40 -5.05 29.02 -9.07
CA ASN A 40 -5.22 28.54 -7.70
C ASN A 40 -4.55 27.17 -7.48
N LEU A 41 -4.72 26.21 -8.40
CA LEU A 41 -4.08 24.89 -8.32
C LEU A 41 -2.54 24.99 -8.34
N ASN A 42 -1.99 25.76 -9.28
CA ASN A 42 -0.53 25.90 -9.38
C ASN A 42 0.06 26.63 -8.17
N LEU A 43 -0.59 27.68 -7.64
CA LEU A 43 -0.17 28.32 -6.40
C LEU A 43 -0.31 27.39 -5.19
N ALA A 44 -1.36 26.57 -5.13
CA ALA A 44 -1.52 25.59 -4.07
C ALA A 44 -0.40 24.54 -4.08
N SER A 45 0.00 24.06 -5.26
CA SER A 45 1.14 23.16 -5.40
C SER A 45 2.44 23.83 -4.93
N ILE A 46 2.68 25.07 -5.33
CA ILE A 46 3.87 25.83 -4.88
C ILE A 46 3.85 26.03 -3.36
N ALA A 47 2.70 26.36 -2.78
CA ALA A 47 2.53 26.53 -1.34
C ALA A 47 2.76 25.20 -0.59
N LEU A 48 2.29 24.07 -1.13
CA LEU A 48 2.56 22.72 -0.60
C LEU A 48 4.08 22.44 -0.57
N ASP A 49 4.78 22.69 -1.68
CA ASP A 49 6.24 22.47 -1.79
C ASP A 49 7.05 23.36 -0.82
N GLN A 50 6.47 24.50 -0.42
CA GLN A 50 7.05 25.44 0.55
C GLN A 50 6.59 25.20 2.00
N ASP A 51 5.88 24.08 2.27
CA ASP A 51 5.29 23.75 3.58
C ASP A 51 4.30 24.82 4.11
N GLN A 52 3.73 25.62 3.20
CA GLN A 52 2.70 26.63 3.50
C GLN A 52 1.31 25.98 3.47
N LEU A 53 1.12 24.97 4.32
CA LEU A 53 -0.04 24.06 4.27
C LEU A 53 -1.39 24.79 4.42
N HIS A 54 -1.45 25.87 5.21
CA HIS A 54 -2.68 26.65 5.35
C HIS A 54 -3.04 27.42 4.07
N GLU A 55 -2.05 28.02 3.40
CA GLU A 55 -2.27 28.75 2.15
C GLU A 55 -2.72 27.80 1.04
N ALA A 56 -2.02 26.66 0.89
CA ALA A 56 -2.41 25.60 -0.03
C ALA A 56 -3.87 25.15 0.22
N ARG A 57 -4.25 24.91 1.48
CA ARG A 57 -5.63 24.53 1.84
C ARG A 57 -6.66 25.57 1.40
N ASN A 58 -6.39 26.87 1.60
CA ASN A 58 -7.30 27.95 1.22
C ASN A 58 -7.49 28.06 -0.30
N LEU A 59 -6.39 27.96 -1.06
CA LEU A 59 -6.42 27.96 -2.51
C LEU A 59 -7.21 26.76 -3.05
N LEU A 60 -6.99 25.57 -2.51
CA LEU A 60 -7.70 24.35 -2.92
C LEU A 60 -9.18 24.38 -2.52
N THR A 61 -9.50 24.98 -1.37
CA THR A 61 -10.91 25.20 -0.96
C THR A 61 -11.62 26.12 -1.95
N THR A 62 -10.92 27.13 -2.48
CA THR A 62 -11.47 28.02 -3.51
C THR A 62 -11.76 27.26 -4.80
N VAL A 63 -10.86 26.39 -5.24
CA VAL A 63 -11.08 25.54 -6.43
C VAL A 63 -12.29 24.63 -6.22
N LEU A 64 -12.33 23.89 -5.10
CA LEU A 64 -13.40 22.92 -4.82
C LEU A 64 -14.76 23.55 -4.56
N ALA A 65 -14.81 24.82 -4.14
CA ALA A 65 -16.07 25.56 -4.02
C ALA A 65 -16.73 25.87 -5.38
N HIS A 66 -15.96 25.86 -6.46
CA HIS A 66 -16.43 26.15 -7.82
C HIS A 66 -16.46 24.92 -8.73
N ASP A 67 -15.60 23.93 -8.45
CA ASP A 67 -15.49 22.67 -9.16
C ASP A 67 -15.28 21.55 -8.13
N GLU A 68 -16.38 21.02 -7.61
CA GLU A 68 -16.38 20.02 -6.53
C GLU A 68 -15.77 18.68 -6.97
N ASP A 69 -15.70 18.42 -8.27
CA ASP A 69 -15.18 17.19 -8.87
C ASP A 69 -13.73 17.37 -9.37
N ASN A 70 -13.03 18.45 -8.96
CA ASN A 70 -11.67 18.70 -9.43
C ASN A 70 -10.67 17.68 -8.84
N GLY A 71 -10.36 16.63 -9.60
CA GLY A 71 -9.49 15.54 -9.16
C GLY A 71 -8.09 15.97 -8.71
N VAL A 72 -7.49 16.97 -9.39
CA VAL A 72 -6.17 17.51 -9.01
C VAL A 72 -6.25 18.29 -7.71
N ALA A 73 -7.30 19.08 -7.49
CA ALA A 73 -7.52 19.78 -6.24
C ALA A 73 -7.69 18.77 -5.08
N HIS A 74 -8.48 17.72 -5.29
CA HIS A 74 -8.64 16.63 -4.34
C HIS A 74 -7.32 15.94 -4.01
N LEU A 75 -6.48 15.64 -5.01
CA LEU A 75 -5.15 15.06 -4.80
C LEU A 75 -4.29 15.95 -3.90
N LEU A 76 -4.13 17.23 -4.27
CA LEU A 76 -3.31 18.18 -3.52
C LEU A 76 -3.88 18.42 -2.11
N TYR A 77 -5.21 18.47 -1.96
CA TYR A 77 -5.85 18.67 -0.65
C TYR A 77 -5.59 17.47 0.25
N SER A 78 -5.67 16.24 -0.28
CA SER A 78 -5.35 15.04 0.50
C SER A 78 -3.92 15.05 1.02
N ARG A 79 -2.94 15.50 0.20
CA ARG A 79 -1.54 15.67 0.61
C ARG A 79 -1.39 16.72 1.72
N VAL A 80 -2.05 17.88 1.59
CA VAL A 80 -2.09 18.90 2.66
C VAL A 80 -2.58 18.28 3.96
N CYS A 81 -3.70 17.56 3.92
CA CYS A 81 -4.28 16.90 5.09
C CYS A 81 -3.32 15.89 5.72
N PHE A 82 -2.69 15.02 4.93
CA PHE A 82 -1.73 14.04 5.47
C PHE A 82 -0.49 14.69 6.08
N LEU A 83 0.04 15.76 5.48
CA LEU A 83 1.16 16.52 6.06
C LEU A 83 0.79 17.24 7.36
N GLN A 84 -0.47 17.66 7.50
CA GLN A 84 -1.01 18.25 8.73
C GLN A 84 -1.37 17.20 9.80
N GLY A 85 -1.32 15.91 9.48
CA GLY A 85 -1.83 14.83 10.34
C GLY A 85 -3.36 14.73 10.41
N ASP A 86 -4.08 15.47 9.57
CA ASP A 86 -5.55 15.48 9.43
C ASP A 86 -5.99 14.31 8.53
N HIS A 87 -5.71 13.07 8.97
CA HIS A 87 -5.95 11.86 8.17
C HIS A 87 -7.44 11.65 7.85
N GLU A 88 -8.32 11.96 8.81
CA GLU A 88 -9.78 11.82 8.66
C GLU A 88 -10.31 12.64 7.48
N THR A 89 -9.80 13.85 7.28
CA THR A 89 -10.15 14.68 6.13
C THR A 89 -9.39 14.24 4.87
N GLY A 90 -8.15 13.76 4.99
CA GLY A 90 -7.33 13.36 3.85
C GLY A 90 -7.88 12.16 3.07
N TYR A 91 -8.42 11.15 3.76
CA TYR A 91 -8.95 9.92 3.11
C TYR A 91 -10.10 10.13 2.11
N PRO A 92 -11.15 10.92 2.40
CA PRO A 92 -12.18 11.21 1.40
C PRO A 92 -11.62 12.00 0.22
N HIS A 93 -10.68 12.93 0.43
CA HIS A 93 -10.08 13.68 -0.67
C HIS A 93 -9.25 12.79 -1.61
N ILE A 94 -8.43 11.87 -1.12
CA ILE A 94 -7.68 10.97 -2.01
C ILE A 94 -8.61 9.96 -2.71
N SER A 95 -9.71 9.56 -2.08
CA SER A 95 -10.73 8.73 -2.73
C SER A 95 -11.38 9.46 -3.91
N ALA A 96 -11.82 10.70 -3.70
CA ALA A 96 -12.37 11.55 -4.75
C ALA A 96 -11.35 11.84 -5.87
N ALA A 97 -10.07 12.06 -5.53
CA ALA A 97 -9.02 12.21 -6.53
C ALA A 97 -8.92 10.98 -7.45
N PHE A 98 -8.96 9.77 -6.88
CA PHE A 98 -8.93 8.52 -7.63
C PHE A 98 -10.20 8.28 -8.45
N GLU A 99 -11.37 8.64 -7.93
CA GLU A 99 -12.64 8.55 -8.67
C GLU A 99 -12.63 9.43 -9.94
N GLN A 100 -12.02 10.61 -9.86
CA GLN A 100 -11.96 11.57 -10.97
C GLN A 100 -10.80 11.30 -11.93
N LEU A 101 -9.71 10.71 -11.43
CA LEU A 101 -8.48 10.43 -12.19
C LEU A 101 -8.04 8.95 -12.07
N PRO A 102 -8.90 7.97 -12.40
CA PRO A 102 -8.61 6.56 -12.16
C PRO A 102 -7.50 5.99 -13.06
N GLU A 103 -7.23 6.64 -14.19
CA GLU A 103 -6.18 6.23 -15.15
C GLU A 103 -4.80 6.82 -14.80
N GLU A 104 -4.73 7.81 -13.90
CA GLU A 104 -3.48 8.43 -13.49
C GLU A 104 -2.76 7.53 -12.47
N GLU A 105 -1.72 6.83 -12.94
CA GLU A 105 -0.96 5.85 -12.15
C GLU A 105 -0.47 6.40 -10.80
N GLY A 106 -0.02 7.67 -10.78
CA GLY A 106 0.42 8.35 -9.56
C GLY A 106 -0.70 8.53 -8.53
N VAL A 107 -1.91 8.85 -8.99
CA VAL A 107 -3.10 8.99 -8.13
C VAL A 107 -3.52 7.63 -7.58
N ALA A 108 -3.56 6.60 -8.43
CA ALA A 108 -3.87 5.23 -8.01
C ALA A 108 -2.87 4.72 -6.95
N ALA A 109 -1.57 4.98 -7.13
CA ALA A 109 -0.53 4.60 -6.18
C ALA A 109 -0.68 5.31 -4.82
N GLU A 110 -0.97 6.62 -4.82
CA GLU A 110 -1.21 7.37 -3.59
C GLU A 110 -2.50 6.95 -2.88
N PHE A 111 -3.57 6.68 -3.63
CA PHE A 111 -4.81 6.14 -3.10
C PHE A 111 -4.61 4.80 -2.41
N VAL A 112 -3.97 3.84 -3.09
CA VAL A 112 -3.65 2.53 -2.49
C VAL A 112 -2.79 2.70 -1.24
N SER A 113 -1.76 3.55 -1.29
CA SER A 113 -0.90 3.81 -0.13
C SER A 113 -1.69 4.41 1.04
N ALA A 114 -2.61 5.33 0.78
CA ALA A 114 -3.48 5.90 1.80
C ALA A 114 -4.41 4.85 2.43
N MET A 115 -5.04 3.98 1.62
CA MET A 115 -5.91 2.93 2.13
C MET A 115 -5.14 1.90 2.96
N ARG A 116 -3.90 1.59 2.58
CA ARG A 116 -2.99 0.76 3.38
C ARG A 116 -2.62 1.40 4.71
N ARG A 117 -2.25 2.68 4.72
CA ARG A 117 -1.97 3.43 5.96
C ARG A 117 -3.19 3.41 6.89
N LYS A 118 -4.39 3.64 6.34
CA LYS A 118 -5.65 3.56 7.09
C LYS A 118 -5.84 2.18 7.72
N TYR A 119 -5.73 1.12 6.93
CA TYR A 119 -5.92 -0.25 7.41
C TYR A 119 -4.90 -0.65 8.48
N PHE A 120 -3.61 -0.36 8.26
CA PHE A 120 -2.52 -0.71 9.16
C PHE A 120 -2.34 0.29 10.33
N THR A 121 -3.26 1.24 10.51
CA THR A 121 -3.31 2.02 11.75
C THR A 121 -3.81 1.13 12.90
N PHE A 122 -3.10 1.15 14.03
CA PHE A 122 -3.48 0.36 15.20
C PHE A 122 -4.68 0.99 15.91
N GLU A 123 -5.82 0.31 15.83
CA GLU A 123 -7.04 0.69 16.54
C GLU A 123 -7.22 -0.19 17.78
N GLN A 124 -7.04 0.41 18.97
CA GLN A 124 -7.05 -0.33 20.22
C GLN A 124 -8.40 -1.02 20.50
N GLU A 125 -9.52 -0.35 20.19
CA GLU A 125 -10.85 -0.90 20.43
C GLU A 125 -11.13 -2.12 19.54
N ASP A 126 -10.86 -2.03 18.23
CA ASP A 126 -10.98 -3.15 17.28
C ASP A 126 -10.10 -4.32 17.74
N TYR A 127 -8.85 -4.04 18.11
CA TYR A 127 -7.94 -5.08 18.61
C TYR A 127 -8.49 -5.82 19.84
N LEU A 128 -8.97 -5.08 20.86
CA LEU A 128 -9.48 -5.69 22.09
C LEU A 128 -10.70 -6.56 21.80
N GLN A 129 -11.64 -6.08 20.97
CA GLN A 129 -12.82 -6.84 20.59
C GLN A 129 -12.44 -8.16 19.89
N LEU A 130 -11.53 -8.12 18.92
CA LEU A 130 -11.08 -9.32 18.20
C LEU A 130 -10.30 -10.27 19.09
N PHE A 131 -9.42 -9.74 19.93
CA PHE A 131 -8.59 -10.54 20.82
C PHE A 131 -9.45 -11.26 21.87
N GLU A 132 -10.44 -10.59 22.47
CA GLU A 132 -11.36 -11.21 23.42
C GLU A 132 -12.22 -12.31 22.77
N ALA A 133 -12.73 -12.07 21.57
CA ALA A 133 -13.48 -13.08 20.81
C ALA A 133 -12.60 -14.30 20.50
N ALA A 134 -11.33 -14.11 20.16
CA ALA A 134 -10.39 -15.19 19.90
C ALA A 134 -10.14 -16.03 21.16
N GLN A 135 -9.93 -15.40 22.32
CA GLN A 135 -9.74 -16.09 23.59
C GLN A 135 -10.97 -16.92 24.00
N GLN A 136 -12.16 -16.50 23.58
CA GLN A 136 -13.43 -17.19 23.84
C GLN A 136 -13.76 -18.27 22.79
N GLY A 137 -12.97 -18.38 21.72
CA GLY A 137 -13.26 -19.27 20.59
C GLY A 137 -14.50 -18.86 19.78
N SER A 138 -14.89 -17.59 19.85
CA SER A 138 -16.08 -17.03 19.18
C SER A 138 -15.73 -16.09 18.02
N LEU A 139 -14.44 -15.87 17.75
CA LEU A 139 -13.98 -15.07 16.62
C LEU A 139 -14.32 -15.75 15.30
N ALA A 140 -14.98 -15.03 14.40
CA ALA A 140 -15.29 -15.50 13.06
C ALA A 140 -14.03 -15.65 12.20
N ASP A 141 -14.00 -16.65 11.32
CA ASP A 141 -12.83 -17.03 10.53
C ASP A 141 -12.32 -15.88 9.65
N GLU A 142 -13.23 -15.10 9.07
CA GLU A 142 -12.91 -13.92 8.24
C GLU A 142 -12.22 -12.78 9.03
N ARG A 143 -12.25 -12.82 10.37
CA ARG A 143 -11.61 -11.82 11.23
C ARG A 143 -10.24 -12.25 11.74
N LEU A 144 -9.83 -13.50 11.54
CA LEU A 144 -8.55 -14.04 12.01
C LEU A 144 -7.35 -13.26 11.45
N GLN A 145 -7.35 -12.97 10.15
CA GLN A 145 -6.26 -12.23 9.52
C GLN A 145 -6.20 -10.78 10.01
N ARG A 146 -7.34 -10.13 10.25
CA ARG A 146 -7.39 -8.79 10.87
C ARG A 146 -6.79 -8.80 12.28
N LEU A 147 -7.08 -9.82 13.09
CA LEU A 147 -6.45 -10.00 14.40
C LEU A 147 -4.92 -10.15 14.27
N ALA A 148 -4.43 -10.95 13.32
CA ALA A 148 -2.99 -11.10 13.07
C ALA A 148 -2.34 -9.76 12.68
N HIS A 149 -2.96 -9.00 11.77
CA HIS A 149 -2.50 -7.67 11.37
C HIS A 149 -2.46 -6.67 12.53
N LEU A 150 -3.52 -6.57 13.34
CA LEU A 150 -3.54 -5.67 14.50
C LEU A 150 -2.53 -6.08 15.57
N THR A 151 -2.35 -7.40 15.77
CA THR A 151 -1.34 -7.90 16.71
C THR A 151 0.07 -7.54 16.22
N PHE A 152 0.33 -7.62 14.93
CA PHE A 152 1.57 -7.15 14.32
C PHE A 152 1.76 -5.63 14.52
N MET A 153 0.71 -4.83 14.30
CA MET A 153 0.77 -3.37 14.48
C MET A 153 1.10 -2.96 15.93
N ARG A 154 0.81 -3.80 16.93
CA ARG A 154 1.27 -3.55 18.31
C ARG A 154 2.79 -3.60 18.46
N ILE A 155 3.46 -4.42 17.65
CA ILE A 155 4.93 -4.60 17.64
C ILE A 155 5.61 -3.54 16.76
N MET A 156 4.90 -3.00 15.77
CA MET A 156 5.46 -2.06 14.79
C MET A 156 6.05 -0.81 15.46
N ARG A 157 7.37 -0.69 15.39
CA ARG A 157 8.17 0.45 15.86
C ARG A 157 9.32 0.72 14.87
N PRO A 158 9.91 1.94 14.89
CA PRO A 158 11.05 2.26 14.04
C PRO A 158 12.21 1.25 14.15
N GLU A 159 12.43 0.67 15.34
CA GLU A 159 13.47 -0.33 15.59
C GLU A 159 13.22 -1.62 14.81
N LEU A 160 11.98 -2.14 14.82
CA LEU A 160 11.63 -3.32 14.03
C LEU A 160 11.79 -3.03 12.54
N ILE A 161 11.29 -1.88 12.07
CA ILE A 161 11.41 -1.49 10.65
C ILE A 161 12.89 -1.49 10.23
N ARG A 162 13.76 -0.83 11.02
CA ARG A 162 15.22 -0.80 10.78
C ARG A 162 15.80 -2.21 10.64
N LEU A 163 15.44 -3.13 11.54
CA LEU A 163 15.96 -4.50 11.54
C LEU A 163 15.45 -5.32 10.35
N VAL A 164 14.20 -5.11 9.92
CA VAL A 164 13.60 -5.80 8.78
C VAL A 164 14.21 -5.34 7.46
N VAL A 165 14.44 -4.03 7.31
CA VAL A 165 14.89 -3.44 6.04
C VAL A 165 16.41 -3.45 5.82
N GLU A 166 17.15 -3.97 6.78
CA GLU A 166 18.62 -4.02 6.76
C GLU A 166 19.14 -4.83 5.54
N PRO A 167 20.04 -4.25 4.73
CA PRO A 167 20.61 -4.93 3.58
C PRO A 167 21.77 -5.87 3.97
N GLY A 168 22.01 -6.90 3.15
CA GLY A 168 23.27 -7.67 3.22
C GLY A 168 23.45 -8.56 4.46
N LEU A 169 22.37 -8.92 5.17
CA LEU A 169 22.45 -9.82 6.31
C LEU A 169 22.91 -11.25 5.90
N PRO A 170 23.83 -11.87 6.66
CA PRO A 170 24.16 -13.29 6.52
C PRO A 170 22.92 -14.20 6.65
N VAL A 171 22.99 -15.39 6.05
CA VAL A 171 21.89 -16.37 6.07
C VAL A 171 21.53 -16.83 7.49
N ASP A 172 22.54 -16.97 8.36
CA ASP A 172 22.36 -17.44 9.74
C ASP A 172 22.03 -16.31 10.73
N THR A 173 21.72 -15.11 10.24
CA THR A 173 21.33 -13.99 11.11
C THR A 173 20.00 -14.30 11.81
N PRO A 174 19.90 -14.13 13.15
CA PRO A 174 18.65 -14.30 13.86
C PRO A 174 17.55 -13.38 13.33
N ASP A 175 16.29 -13.77 13.55
CA ASP A 175 15.13 -13.00 13.13
C ASP A 175 15.09 -11.60 13.78
N ALA A 176 14.32 -10.69 13.17
CA ALA A 176 14.29 -9.30 13.57
C ALA A 176 13.87 -9.10 15.04
N ILE A 177 12.88 -9.86 15.54
CA ILE A 177 12.44 -9.73 16.93
C ILE A 177 13.49 -10.28 17.90
N THR A 178 14.15 -11.39 17.59
CA THR A 178 15.24 -11.94 18.40
C THR A 178 16.39 -10.94 18.52
N ARG A 179 16.81 -10.32 17.41
CA ARG A 179 17.84 -9.26 17.42
C ARG A 179 17.39 -8.04 18.24
N TRP A 180 16.13 -7.64 18.12
CA TRP A 180 15.60 -6.53 18.90
C TRP A 180 15.60 -6.82 20.40
N LEU A 181 15.24 -8.04 20.82
CA LEU A 181 15.30 -8.46 22.23
C LEU A 181 16.71 -8.38 22.80
N GLU A 182 17.73 -8.70 22.00
CA GLU A 182 19.14 -8.62 22.41
C GLU A 182 19.59 -7.16 22.63
N GLU A 183 19.12 -6.23 21.80
CA GLU A 183 19.39 -4.79 21.91
C GLU A 183 18.67 -4.13 23.11
N LEU A 184 17.57 -4.71 23.61
CA LEU A 184 16.76 -4.13 24.68
C LEU A 184 17.35 -4.35 26.09
N PRO A 185 17.15 -3.39 27.02
CA PRO A 185 17.39 -3.58 28.45
C PRO A 185 16.60 -4.78 29.00
N GLU A 186 17.15 -5.49 29.98
CA GLU A 186 16.55 -6.72 30.53
C GLU A 186 15.09 -6.49 31.01
N ASP A 187 14.81 -5.34 31.63
CA ASP A 187 13.47 -5.02 32.14
C ASP A 187 12.42 -4.79 31.04
N SER A 188 12.85 -4.46 29.81
CA SER A 188 11.96 -4.21 28.66
C SER A 188 11.70 -5.46 27.82
N ARG A 189 12.57 -6.48 27.91
CA ARG A 189 12.45 -7.72 27.13
C ARG A 189 11.14 -8.49 27.36
N PRO A 190 10.58 -8.59 28.58
CA PRO A 190 9.34 -9.33 28.81
C PRO A 190 8.14 -8.80 28.02
N GLU A 191 8.05 -7.47 27.82
CA GLU A 191 6.97 -6.85 27.07
C GLU A 191 7.04 -7.21 25.59
N LEU A 192 8.19 -7.01 24.94
CA LEU A 192 8.37 -7.37 23.53
C LEU A 192 8.18 -8.88 23.32
N ALA A 193 8.71 -9.72 24.22
CA ALA A 193 8.54 -11.16 24.14
C ALA A 193 7.06 -11.58 24.26
N LEU A 194 6.26 -10.89 25.06
CA LEU A 194 4.81 -11.13 25.13
C LEU A 194 4.10 -10.73 23.83
N LEU A 195 4.39 -9.54 23.30
CA LEU A 195 3.81 -9.09 22.03
C LEU A 195 4.16 -10.05 20.88
N ALA A 196 5.42 -10.49 20.82
CA ALA A 196 5.91 -11.42 19.82
C ALA A 196 5.21 -12.79 19.89
N ARG A 197 5.02 -13.33 21.11
CA ARG A 197 4.24 -14.58 21.29
C ARG A 197 2.79 -14.42 20.84
N ASN A 198 2.14 -13.31 21.20
CA ASN A 198 0.76 -13.06 20.78
C ASN A 198 0.67 -12.97 19.25
N PHE A 199 1.65 -12.33 18.60
CA PHE A 199 1.70 -12.24 17.14
C PHE A 199 1.88 -13.60 16.49
N ALA A 200 2.84 -14.41 16.97
CA ALA A 200 3.03 -15.77 16.46
C ALA A 200 1.77 -16.63 16.62
N GLN A 201 1.10 -16.53 17.76
CA GLN A 201 -0.17 -17.24 18.00
C GLN A 201 -1.28 -16.77 17.05
N ALA A 202 -1.40 -15.47 16.79
CA ALA A 202 -2.41 -14.95 15.88
C ALA A 202 -2.19 -15.40 14.42
N VAL A 203 -0.93 -15.45 13.97
CA VAL A 203 -0.59 -16.00 12.64
C VAL A 203 -0.85 -17.51 12.57
N GLU A 204 -0.57 -18.26 13.63
CA GLU A 204 -0.87 -19.69 13.68
C GLU A 204 -2.38 -19.98 13.61
N LEU A 205 -3.21 -19.14 14.23
CA LEU A 205 -4.67 -19.25 14.09
C LEU A 205 -5.13 -19.05 12.64
N VAL A 206 -4.47 -18.18 11.88
CA VAL A 206 -4.75 -18.01 10.45
C VAL A 206 -4.31 -19.26 9.68
N ARG A 207 -3.06 -19.72 9.86
CA ARG A 207 -2.48 -20.85 9.12
C ARG A 207 -3.17 -22.19 9.37
N SER A 208 -3.72 -22.38 10.56
CA SER A 208 -4.44 -23.61 10.93
C SER A 208 -5.92 -23.61 10.48
N ASN A 209 -6.40 -22.51 9.91
CA ASN A 209 -7.76 -22.41 9.42
C ASN A 209 -7.80 -22.74 7.91
N PRO A 210 -8.63 -23.72 7.47
CA PRO A 210 -8.76 -24.12 6.06
C PRO A 210 -9.04 -22.98 5.08
N ARG A 211 -9.69 -21.91 5.54
CA ARG A 211 -9.95 -20.71 4.74
C ARG A 211 -8.66 -20.08 4.22
N TYR A 212 -7.55 -20.16 4.94
CA TYR A 212 -6.28 -19.51 4.60
C TYR A 212 -5.17 -20.52 4.26
N GLU A 213 -5.52 -21.75 3.90
CA GLU A 213 -4.54 -22.73 3.44
C GLU A 213 -4.02 -22.38 2.03
N PRO A 214 -2.71 -22.57 1.75
CA PRO A 214 -2.17 -22.48 0.40
C PRO A 214 -2.96 -23.35 -0.57
N GLN A 215 -3.17 -22.85 -1.79
CA GLN A 215 -4.04 -23.50 -2.77
C GLN A 215 -3.23 -24.08 -3.92
N ARG A 216 -3.78 -25.11 -4.57
CA ARG A 216 -3.29 -25.58 -5.87
C ARG A 216 -3.69 -24.60 -6.94
N ALA A 217 -2.78 -24.35 -7.89
CA ALA A 217 -3.05 -23.41 -8.96
C ALA A 217 -2.20 -23.67 -10.20
N THR A 218 -2.73 -23.23 -11.33
CA THR A 218 -1.99 -23.05 -12.57
C THR A 218 -1.80 -21.56 -12.85
N LEU A 219 -0.54 -21.17 -13.05
CA LEU A 219 -0.12 -19.80 -13.30
C LEU A 219 0.23 -19.65 -14.78
N GLN A 220 -0.35 -18.65 -15.43
CA GLN A 220 0.08 -18.19 -16.76
C GLN A 220 1.09 -17.07 -16.57
N LEU A 221 2.29 -17.25 -17.13
CA LEU A 221 3.39 -16.30 -16.99
C LEU A 221 3.42 -15.35 -18.18
N ARG A 222 3.73 -14.08 -17.89
CA ARG A 222 3.97 -13.05 -18.91
C ARG A 222 5.19 -13.41 -19.74
N VAL A 223 5.05 -13.27 -21.06
CA VAL A 223 6.14 -13.46 -22.01
C VAL A 223 7.13 -12.29 -21.90
N LEU A 224 8.37 -12.58 -21.51
CA LEU A 224 9.43 -11.58 -21.57
C LEU A 224 9.96 -11.41 -23.02
N PRO A 225 10.57 -10.26 -23.37
CA PRO A 225 11.04 -9.98 -24.74
C PRO A 225 11.97 -11.05 -25.34
N ASP A 226 12.70 -11.79 -24.50
CA ASP A 226 13.67 -12.81 -24.89
C ASP A 226 13.15 -14.26 -24.77
N GLU A 227 11.86 -14.46 -24.42
CA GLU A 227 11.28 -15.78 -24.18
C GLU A 227 10.47 -16.30 -25.39
N ALA A 228 10.48 -17.62 -25.57
CA ALA A 228 10.00 -18.28 -26.79
C ALA A 228 8.45 -18.36 -26.92
N GLY A 229 7.70 -17.88 -25.94
CA GLY A 229 6.24 -17.92 -25.94
C GLY A 229 5.65 -17.98 -24.52
N PRO A 230 4.31 -18.07 -24.42
CA PRO A 230 3.62 -18.16 -23.13
C PRO A 230 4.04 -19.42 -22.38
N GLU A 231 4.35 -19.25 -21.09
CA GLU A 231 4.72 -20.33 -20.17
C GLU A 231 3.62 -20.51 -19.13
N THR A 232 3.29 -21.77 -18.83
CA THR A 232 2.38 -22.12 -17.74
C THR A 232 3.12 -22.93 -16.68
N ARG A 233 2.88 -22.63 -15.42
CA ARG A 233 3.46 -23.34 -14.27
C ARG A 233 2.34 -23.77 -13.33
N SER A 234 2.24 -25.06 -13.05
CA SER A 234 1.33 -25.57 -12.02
C SER A 234 2.08 -25.74 -10.69
N CYS A 235 1.35 -25.67 -9.58
CA CYS A 235 1.89 -25.85 -8.24
C CYS A 235 0.86 -26.45 -7.29
N GLU A 236 1.38 -27.14 -6.27
CA GLU A 236 0.57 -27.77 -5.23
C GLU A 236 0.29 -26.79 -4.08
N LEU A 237 1.26 -25.91 -3.79
CA LEU A 237 1.19 -24.93 -2.71
C LEU A 237 1.48 -23.53 -3.25
N LEU A 238 0.44 -22.70 -3.33
CA LEU A 238 0.54 -21.28 -3.66
C LEU A 238 0.13 -20.41 -2.46
N GLU A 239 1.04 -19.52 -2.06
CA GLU A 239 0.82 -18.48 -1.04
C GLU A 239 1.70 -17.26 -1.34
N ASP A 240 1.45 -16.12 -0.69
CA ASP A 240 2.39 -15.00 -0.73
C ASP A 240 3.66 -15.32 0.09
N ALA A 241 4.83 -14.83 -0.36
CA ALA A 241 6.07 -15.00 0.39
C ALA A 241 6.10 -14.25 1.74
N ASP A 242 5.25 -13.22 1.88
CA ASP A 242 4.98 -12.50 3.12
C ASP A 242 3.93 -13.21 3.97
N SER A 243 4.29 -13.54 5.21
CA SER A 243 3.46 -14.32 6.12
C SER A 243 2.25 -13.58 6.70
N LEU A 244 2.19 -12.25 6.59
CA LEU A 244 1.00 -11.48 6.98
C LEU A 244 -0.06 -11.56 5.87
N THR A 245 0.40 -11.58 4.62
CA THR A 245 -0.47 -11.80 3.46
C THR A 245 -0.89 -13.27 3.35
N GLY A 246 0.06 -14.21 3.39
CA GLY A 246 -0.22 -15.66 3.32
C GLY A 246 -0.98 -16.07 2.06
N ALA A 247 -1.87 -17.07 2.15
CA ALA A 247 -2.71 -17.52 1.03
C ALA A 247 -3.90 -16.59 0.76
N THR A 248 -3.64 -15.29 0.69
CA THR A 248 -4.63 -14.26 0.36
C THR A 248 -4.06 -13.28 -0.65
N ILE A 249 -4.93 -12.52 -1.33
CA ILE A 249 -4.52 -11.36 -2.13
C ILE A 249 -4.94 -10.06 -1.44
N GLU A 250 -3.97 -9.15 -1.25
CA GLU A 250 -4.19 -7.78 -0.77
C GLU A 250 -4.74 -6.92 -1.92
N ILE A 251 -5.95 -6.39 -1.78
CA ILE A 251 -6.55 -5.48 -2.77
C ILE A 251 -7.17 -4.25 -2.10
N VAL A 252 -7.19 -3.14 -2.82
CA VAL A 252 -7.97 -1.95 -2.47
C VAL A 252 -9.18 -1.86 -3.40
N ARG A 253 -10.36 -1.76 -2.81
CA ARG A 253 -11.64 -1.58 -3.51
C ARG A 253 -12.59 -0.80 -2.62
N ASN A 254 -13.42 0.07 -3.22
CA ASN A 254 -14.41 0.89 -2.49
C ASN A 254 -13.79 1.67 -1.31
N SER A 255 -12.59 2.22 -1.48
CA SER A 255 -11.85 2.94 -0.43
C SER A 255 -11.57 2.13 0.84
N GLU A 256 -11.45 0.81 0.70
CA GLU A 256 -11.05 -0.10 1.77
C GLU A 256 -9.98 -1.08 1.28
N LEU A 257 -9.06 -1.42 2.18
CA LEU A 257 -8.12 -2.53 1.98
C LEU A 257 -8.79 -3.84 2.40
N GLN A 258 -8.71 -4.85 1.56
CA GLN A 258 -9.26 -6.18 1.77
C GLN A 258 -8.19 -7.23 1.49
N PHE A 259 -8.27 -8.33 2.24
CA PHE A 259 -7.48 -9.53 1.99
C PHE A 259 -8.44 -10.65 1.64
N ILE A 260 -8.31 -11.20 0.44
CA ILE A 260 -9.23 -12.20 -0.08
C ILE A 260 -8.53 -13.54 -0.11
N PRO A 261 -9.01 -14.54 0.64
CA PRO A 261 -8.39 -15.85 0.66
C PRO A 261 -8.46 -16.56 -0.69
N PHE A 262 -7.36 -17.22 -1.05
CA PHE A 262 -7.27 -17.99 -2.30
C PHE A 262 -8.31 -19.11 -2.37
N SER A 263 -8.71 -19.66 -1.22
CA SER A 263 -9.77 -20.68 -1.13
C SER A 263 -11.13 -20.20 -1.66
N GLU A 264 -11.38 -18.88 -1.70
CA GLU A 264 -12.61 -18.28 -2.22
C GLU A 264 -12.51 -17.84 -3.68
N ILE A 265 -11.33 -17.96 -4.29
CA ILE A 265 -11.05 -17.42 -5.62
C ILE A 265 -10.98 -18.57 -6.63
N ARG A 266 -11.64 -18.39 -7.78
CA ARG A 266 -11.50 -19.26 -8.95
C ARG A 266 -10.32 -18.81 -9.82
N SER A 267 -10.21 -17.51 -10.09
CA SER A 267 -9.07 -16.98 -10.85
C SER A 267 -8.75 -15.52 -10.52
N ILE A 268 -7.50 -15.13 -10.78
CA ILE A 268 -7.01 -13.76 -10.69
C ILE A 268 -6.35 -13.40 -12.01
N GLU A 269 -6.75 -12.30 -12.61
CA GLU A 269 -6.10 -11.70 -13.77
C GLU A 269 -5.45 -10.37 -13.37
N PHE A 270 -4.18 -10.20 -13.75
CA PHE A 270 -3.39 -9.02 -13.41
C PHE A 270 -3.21 -8.13 -14.65
N ALA A 271 -3.52 -6.84 -14.50
CA ALA A 271 -3.18 -5.82 -15.49
C ALA A 271 -1.65 -5.68 -15.65
N GLN A 272 -1.21 -4.80 -16.56
CA GLN A 272 0.21 -4.50 -16.69
C GLN A 272 0.79 -4.01 -15.34
N PRO A 273 2.01 -4.42 -14.98
CA PRO A 273 2.61 -4.04 -13.70
C PRO A 273 2.69 -2.53 -13.52
N ALA A 274 2.13 -2.05 -12.41
CA ALA A 274 2.18 -0.67 -11.93
C ALA A 274 2.19 -0.69 -10.38
N PRO A 275 2.65 0.36 -9.67
CA PRO A 275 2.65 0.39 -8.20
C PRO A 275 1.30 0.03 -7.57
N ALA A 276 0.20 0.47 -8.20
CA ALA A 276 -1.16 0.01 -7.96
C ALA A 276 -1.64 -0.79 -9.18
N THR A 277 -1.41 -2.10 -9.17
CA THR A 277 -1.75 -2.98 -10.30
C THR A 277 -3.23 -3.34 -10.27
N GLY A 278 -3.95 -3.07 -11.37
CA GLY A 278 -5.34 -3.52 -11.51
C GLY A 278 -5.45 -5.04 -11.48
N VAL A 279 -6.43 -5.55 -10.73
CA VAL A 279 -6.73 -6.99 -10.65
C VAL A 279 -8.21 -7.24 -10.87
N LEU A 280 -8.52 -8.31 -11.61
CA LEU A 280 -9.85 -8.88 -11.75
C LEU A 280 -9.86 -10.25 -11.09
N ILE A 281 -10.80 -10.47 -10.16
CA ILE A 281 -10.90 -11.69 -9.37
C ILE A 281 -12.26 -12.32 -9.63
N GLU A 282 -12.25 -13.53 -10.16
CA GLU A 282 -13.45 -14.38 -10.21
C GLU A 282 -13.56 -15.16 -8.92
N LEU A 283 -14.61 -14.92 -8.14
CA LEU A 283 -14.88 -15.65 -6.92
C LEU A 283 -15.51 -17.02 -7.25
N ARG A 284 -15.32 -18.00 -6.36
CA ARG A 284 -16.03 -19.29 -6.46
C ARG A 284 -17.54 -19.10 -6.31
N GLU A 285 -17.94 -18.18 -5.42
CA GLU A 285 -19.32 -17.78 -5.18
C GLU A 285 -19.48 -16.25 -5.26
N GLY A 286 -20.55 -15.80 -5.89
CA GLY A 286 -20.84 -14.37 -6.06
C GLY A 286 -20.36 -13.78 -7.39
N GLU A 287 -20.43 -12.46 -7.49
CA GLU A 287 -20.02 -11.71 -8.69
C GLU A 287 -18.50 -11.49 -8.72
N PRO A 288 -17.88 -11.42 -9.91
CA PRO A 288 -16.49 -11.00 -10.03
C PRO A 288 -16.26 -9.63 -9.41
N ILE A 289 -15.07 -9.44 -8.85
CA ILE A 289 -14.65 -8.18 -8.25
C ILE A 289 -13.39 -7.65 -8.93
N SER A 290 -13.26 -6.33 -8.98
CA SER A 290 -12.07 -5.65 -9.46
C SER A 290 -11.53 -4.72 -8.38
N GLY A 291 -10.21 -4.56 -8.33
CA GLY A 291 -9.55 -3.67 -7.39
C GLY A 291 -8.11 -3.36 -7.80
N LEU A 292 -7.40 -2.68 -6.91
CA LEU A 292 -5.99 -2.35 -7.08
C LEU A 292 -5.14 -3.12 -6.06
N MET A 293 -4.17 -3.88 -6.55
CA MET A 293 -3.20 -4.58 -5.71
C MET A 293 -1.93 -3.73 -5.55
N PRO A 294 -1.45 -3.49 -4.32
CA PRO A 294 -0.14 -2.89 -4.12
C PRO A 294 0.97 -3.84 -4.57
N LEU A 295 1.79 -3.36 -5.51
CA LEU A 295 2.88 -4.14 -6.08
C LEU A 295 4.04 -4.38 -5.12
N PHE A 296 4.19 -3.50 -4.13
CA PHE A 296 5.28 -3.52 -3.15
C PHE A 296 4.78 -3.89 -1.75
N TYR A 297 5.59 -4.66 -1.02
CA TYR A 297 5.31 -4.99 0.37
C TYR A 297 5.34 -3.75 1.29
N LEU A 298 4.73 -3.89 2.47
CA LEU A 298 4.50 -2.79 3.42
C LEU A 298 5.77 -2.02 3.80
N PHE A 299 6.89 -2.72 3.97
CA PHE A 299 8.14 -2.11 4.42
C PHE A 299 8.99 -1.48 3.32
N THR A 300 8.55 -1.58 2.06
CA THR A 300 9.41 -1.30 0.91
C THR A 300 9.90 0.15 0.88
N GLU A 301 9.06 1.11 1.27
CA GLU A 301 9.45 2.52 1.30
C GLU A 301 10.63 2.80 2.27
N PHE A 302 10.77 1.98 3.32
CA PHE A 302 11.83 2.10 4.32
C PHE A 302 13.10 1.31 3.95
N ALA A 303 13.10 0.57 2.84
CA ALA A 303 14.26 -0.20 2.39
C ALA A 303 15.46 0.72 2.18
N GLU A 304 16.62 0.43 2.78
CA GLU A 304 17.82 1.26 2.59
C GLU A 304 18.35 1.19 1.15
N ALA A 305 18.27 0.00 0.55
CA ALA A 305 18.80 -0.29 -0.77
C ALA A 305 17.83 0.17 -1.89
N GLU A 306 18.33 1.00 -2.80
CA GLU A 306 17.53 1.60 -3.88
C GLU A 306 16.95 0.55 -4.85
N ASN A 307 17.69 -0.53 -5.12
CA ASN A 307 17.23 -1.63 -5.96
C ASN A 307 16.00 -2.35 -5.35
N VAL A 308 15.87 -2.41 -4.03
CA VAL A 308 14.69 -2.96 -3.35
C VAL A 308 13.50 -2.00 -3.50
N ARG A 309 13.70 -0.70 -3.28
CA ARG A 309 12.67 0.34 -3.48
C ARG A 309 12.16 0.39 -4.93
N GLN A 310 13.05 0.12 -5.89
CA GLN A 310 12.73 0.07 -7.32
C GLN A 310 12.17 -1.29 -7.79
N GLY A 311 11.96 -2.26 -6.89
CA GLY A 311 11.42 -3.57 -7.23
C GLY A 311 12.33 -4.48 -8.05
N ARG A 312 13.63 -4.18 -8.11
CA ARG A 312 14.62 -5.01 -8.80
C ARG A 312 15.04 -6.23 -7.99
N SER A 313 14.73 -6.24 -6.69
CA SER A 313 14.98 -7.36 -5.79
C SER A 313 13.96 -7.35 -4.64
N THR A 314 13.68 -8.54 -4.12
CA THR A 314 12.82 -8.75 -2.96
C THR A 314 13.63 -9.37 -1.83
N LEU A 315 13.45 -8.84 -0.63
CA LEU A 315 13.99 -9.37 0.60
C LEU A 315 12.87 -10.11 1.32
N ILE A 316 13.08 -11.39 1.64
CA ILE A 316 12.22 -12.11 2.58
C ILE A 316 12.95 -12.12 3.93
N ARG A 317 12.33 -11.54 4.94
CA ARG A 317 12.96 -11.18 6.20
C ARG A 317 12.27 -11.86 7.37
N PRO A 318 12.92 -12.81 8.05
CA PRO A 318 12.36 -13.44 9.23
C PRO A 318 12.02 -12.39 10.30
N LEU A 319 10.76 -12.34 10.70
CA LEU A 319 10.27 -11.50 11.80
C LEU A 319 10.42 -12.21 13.14
N ILE A 320 9.99 -13.47 13.17
CA ILE A 320 10.04 -14.42 14.27
C ILE A 320 9.87 -15.82 13.66
N ALA A 321 10.24 -16.88 14.38
CA ALA A 321 10.15 -18.28 13.94
C ALA A 321 9.02 -18.57 12.93
N ASP A 322 9.39 -19.02 11.74
CA ASP A 322 8.52 -19.38 10.61
C ASP A 322 7.60 -18.27 10.07
N ILE A 323 7.79 -17.02 10.48
CA ILE A 323 7.04 -15.84 10.01
C ILE A 323 8.03 -14.85 9.40
N ALA A 324 7.81 -14.49 8.14
CA ALA A 324 8.65 -13.55 7.42
C ALA A 324 7.85 -12.40 6.82
N ALA A 325 8.48 -11.23 6.74
CA ALA A 325 7.98 -10.08 6.00
C ALA A 325 8.69 -9.96 4.65
N GLY A 326 7.94 -9.58 3.63
CA GLY A 326 8.50 -9.14 2.36
C GLY A 326 8.95 -7.68 2.42
N VAL A 327 10.04 -7.34 1.72
CA VAL A 327 10.49 -5.96 1.46
C VAL A 327 10.92 -5.86 0.00
N GLY A 328 10.34 -4.93 -0.76
CA GLY A 328 10.54 -4.84 -2.21
C GLY A 328 9.32 -5.34 -2.98
N LEU A 329 9.60 -5.89 -4.17
CA LEU A 329 8.58 -6.38 -5.08
C LEU A 329 7.82 -7.58 -4.49
N ARG A 330 6.50 -7.61 -4.62
CA ARG A 330 5.70 -8.76 -4.18
C ARG A 330 6.07 -10.03 -4.94
N ALA A 331 6.14 -11.16 -4.23
CA ALA A 331 6.41 -12.47 -4.78
C ALA A 331 5.50 -13.52 -4.14
N LEU A 332 5.04 -14.48 -4.94
CA LEU A 332 4.34 -15.66 -4.43
C LEU A 332 5.33 -16.79 -4.22
N ARG A 333 5.13 -17.63 -3.21
CA ARG A 333 5.79 -18.93 -3.06
C ARG A 333 5.03 -19.95 -3.89
N VAL A 334 5.71 -20.54 -4.86
CA VAL A 334 5.21 -21.57 -5.77
C VAL A 334 5.98 -22.85 -5.46
N ASP A 335 5.37 -23.74 -4.67
CA ASP A 335 6.03 -24.92 -4.07
C ASP A 335 7.30 -24.57 -3.29
N GLY A 336 7.25 -23.47 -2.54
CA GLY A 336 8.34 -22.97 -1.70
C GLY A 336 9.33 -22.03 -2.41
N GLU A 337 9.32 -21.99 -3.75
CA GLU A 337 10.20 -21.12 -4.55
C GLU A 337 9.55 -19.77 -4.84
N PRO A 338 10.24 -18.63 -4.63
CA PRO A 338 9.68 -17.31 -4.88
C PRO A 338 9.53 -17.03 -6.38
N LEU A 339 8.35 -16.55 -6.79
CA LEU A 339 8.04 -16.07 -8.13
C LEU A 339 7.53 -14.62 -8.03
N PRO A 340 8.25 -13.63 -8.59
CA PRO A 340 7.80 -12.23 -8.58
C PRO A 340 6.44 -12.07 -9.25
N ILE A 341 5.53 -11.33 -8.61
CA ILE A 341 4.15 -11.24 -9.09
C ILE A 341 4.04 -10.59 -10.47
N VAL A 342 5.00 -9.73 -10.84
CA VAL A 342 5.09 -9.11 -12.18
C VAL A 342 5.31 -10.13 -13.30
N ARG A 343 5.78 -11.35 -12.98
CA ARG A 343 5.91 -12.44 -13.96
C ARG A 343 4.59 -13.14 -14.22
N ILE A 344 3.57 -12.91 -13.40
CA ILE A 344 2.29 -13.62 -13.45
C ILE A 344 1.27 -12.73 -14.18
N GLU A 345 0.62 -13.31 -15.19
CA GLU A 345 -0.48 -12.69 -15.91
C GLU A 345 -1.82 -13.13 -15.35
N LYS A 346 -1.95 -14.44 -15.08
CA LYS A 346 -3.18 -15.04 -14.57
C LYS A 346 -2.86 -16.19 -13.61
N ILE A 347 -3.72 -16.37 -12.62
CA ILE A 347 -3.74 -17.53 -11.72
C ILE A 347 -5.12 -18.18 -11.84
N GLU A 348 -5.16 -19.49 -12.05
CA GLU A 348 -6.37 -20.31 -12.02
C GLU A 348 -6.22 -21.30 -10.86
N PHE A 349 -7.11 -21.21 -9.88
CA PHE A 349 -7.13 -22.11 -8.72
C PHE A 349 -7.94 -23.36 -9.03
N GLU A 350 -7.44 -24.50 -8.57
CA GLU A 350 -8.13 -25.78 -8.74
C GLU A 350 -9.28 -25.89 -7.72
N ASP A 351 -10.31 -26.68 -8.04
CA ASP A 351 -11.47 -26.93 -7.16
C ASP A 351 -11.20 -27.96 -6.06
#